data_AF-A0A3P7EZC6-F1
#
_entry.id   AF-A0A3P7EZC6-F1
#
_cell.length_a   1.000
_cell.length_b   1.000
_cell.length_c   1.000
_cell.angle_alpha   90.00
_cell.angle_beta   90.00
_cell.angle_gamma   90.00
#
_symmetry.space_group_name_H-M   'P 1'
#
loop_
_entity.id
_entity.type
_entity.pdbx_description
1 polymer ?
#
loop_
_entity_poly.entity_id
_entity_poly.type
_entity_poly.pdbx_seq_one_letter_code
_entity_poly.pdbx_strand_id
1 'polypeptide(L)'
;MGLKMLNGSNIVPSTLKRRYVNRIPKVNLSFPVRWMKNSVHIAARREFVAFMLNDQRAIEVREALRQFAYRKHPDEQFYGTLAYNPDMGAPGACLKAYEYDDKNVSAIRLPDISRYKLWYPRPCPTKYVRSICILGSQHLPELISSHYLFANKFHEDYFPEGYDCLEHAIADRTYAGPAPGFDPSIFANLYCSSEHI
;
A
#
# COMPACT_ATOMS: atom_id res chain seq x y z
N MET A 1 -1.72 5.31 17.03
CA MET A 1 -2.27 6.64 16.69
C MET A 1 -2.52 6.81 15.19
N GLY A 2 -1.56 6.50 14.31
CA GLY A 2 -1.67 6.73 12.85
C GLY A 2 -2.95 6.22 12.17
N LEU A 3 -3.32 4.95 12.30
CA LEU A 3 -4.52 4.41 11.63
C LEU A 3 -5.85 5.07 12.10
N LYS A 4 -5.90 5.58 13.34
CA LYS A 4 -7.09 6.32 13.83
C LYS A 4 -7.28 7.65 13.08
N MET A 5 -6.20 8.21 12.52
CA MET A 5 -6.22 9.47 11.78
C MET A 5 -6.66 9.30 10.32
N LEU A 6 -6.85 8.07 9.83
CA LEU A 6 -7.31 7.80 8.45
C LEU A 6 -8.77 8.21 8.20
N ASN A 7 -9.48 8.63 9.25
CA ASN A 7 -10.88 9.09 9.18
C ASN A 7 -11.84 8.07 8.52
N GLY A 8 -11.57 6.77 8.66
CA GLY A 8 -12.41 5.71 8.07
C GLY A 8 -12.05 5.32 6.63
N SER A 9 -10.98 5.90 6.06
CA SER A 9 -10.41 5.48 4.77
C SER A 9 -9.52 4.24 4.88
N ASN A 10 -9.15 3.69 3.71
CA ASN A 10 -8.17 2.60 3.58
C ASN A 10 -6.83 3.13 3.04
N ILE A 11 -5.72 2.45 3.34
CA ILE A 11 -4.42 2.67 2.69
C ILE A 11 -4.23 1.59 1.62
N VAL A 12 -4.53 1.92 0.37
CA VAL A 12 -4.40 1.00 -0.78
C VAL A 12 -3.52 1.64 -1.86
N PRO A 13 -2.17 1.50 -1.78
CA PRO A 13 -1.29 2.11 -2.78
C PRO A 13 -1.61 1.60 -4.18
N SER A 14 -2.10 2.48 -5.05
CA SER A 14 -2.61 2.12 -6.37
C SER A 14 -2.27 3.14 -7.45
N THR A 15 -2.27 2.72 -8.70
CA THR A 15 -2.00 3.53 -9.89
C THR A 15 -2.92 3.10 -11.02
N LEU A 16 -3.45 4.09 -11.74
CA LEU A 16 -4.18 3.88 -12.98
C LEU A 16 -3.21 3.98 -14.16
N LYS A 17 -2.39 5.04 -14.24
CA LYS A 17 -1.52 5.33 -15.40
C LYS A 17 -0.44 4.29 -15.61
N ARG A 18 0.12 3.72 -14.55
CA ARG A 18 1.22 2.73 -14.60
C ARG A 18 0.73 1.28 -14.51
N ARG A 19 -0.56 1.04 -14.74
CA ARG A 19 -1.11 -0.32 -14.76
C ARG A 19 -0.60 -1.09 -15.97
N TYR A 20 -0.37 -2.39 -15.79
CA TYR A 20 0.00 -3.26 -16.88
C TYR A 20 -1.25 -3.65 -17.67
N VAL A 21 -1.52 -2.97 -18.79
CA VAL A 21 -2.74 -3.21 -19.61
C VAL A 21 -2.83 -4.67 -20.07
N ASN A 22 -1.71 -5.30 -20.35
CA ASN A 22 -1.67 -6.73 -20.69
C ASN A 22 -2.04 -7.67 -19.52
N ARG A 23 -2.09 -7.17 -18.27
CA ARG A 23 -2.52 -7.93 -17.08
C ARG A 23 -4.02 -7.81 -16.79
N ILE A 24 -4.71 -6.88 -17.43
CA ILE A 24 -6.14 -6.67 -17.25
C ILE A 24 -6.90 -7.89 -17.82
N PRO A 25 -7.84 -8.49 -17.07
CA PRO A 25 -8.63 -9.60 -17.57
C PRO A 25 -9.52 -9.17 -18.74
N LYS A 26 -9.57 -9.98 -19.80
CA LYS A 26 -10.44 -9.76 -20.96
C LYS A 26 -11.80 -10.40 -20.69
N VAL A 27 -12.61 -9.73 -19.88
CA VAL A 27 -13.94 -10.18 -19.47
C VAL A 27 -14.95 -9.04 -19.57
N ASN A 28 -16.22 -9.39 -19.76
CA ASN A 28 -17.33 -8.46 -19.65
C ASN A 28 -17.94 -8.66 -18.25
N LEU A 29 -17.76 -7.67 -17.38
CA LEU A 29 -18.45 -7.66 -16.09
C LEU A 29 -19.87 -7.13 -16.24
N SER A 30 -20.74 -7.40 -15.27
CA SER A 30 -22.11 -6.91 -15.21
C SER A 30 -22.22 -5.39 -14.98
N PHE A 31 -21.09 -4.71 -14.72
CA PHE A 31 -20.99 -3.28 -14.47
C PHE A 31 -19.64 -2.72 -15.00
N PRO A 32 -19.54 -1.42 -15.31
CA PRO A 32 -18.29 -0.82 -15.70
C PRO A 32 -17.31 -0.82 -14.52
N VAL A 33 -16.07 -1.24 -14.78
CA VAL A 33 -15.00 -1.21 -13.78
C VAL A 33 -13.74 -0.57 -14.34
N ARG A 34 -13.09 0.23 -13.51
CA ARG A 34 -11.76 0.75 -13.76
C ARG A 34 -10.72 -0.15 -13.09
N TRP A 35 -10.04 -0.96 -13.89
CA TRP A 35 -8.95 -1.83 -13.42
C TRP A 35 -7.75 -1.00 -12.95
N MET A 36 -7.31 -1.25 -11.71
CA MET A 36 -6.17 -0.58 -11.11
C MET A 36 -4.99 -1.53 -10.96
N LYS A 37 -3.77 -1.00 -10.90
CA LYS A 37 -2.62 -1.71 -10.35
C LYS A 37 -2.40 -1.26 -8.91
N ASN A 38 -2.14 -2.18 -7.98
CA ASN A 38 -1.88 -1.88 -6.58
C ASN A 38 -0.67 -2.61 -6.01
N SER A 39 -0.23 -2.15 -4.83
CA SER A 39 0.64 -2.91 -3.93
C SER A 39 -0.15 -4.05 -3.30
N VAL A 40 0.48 -5.22 -3.16
CA VAL A 40 -0.12 -6.38 -2.46
C VAL A 40 -0.35 -6.10 -0.96
N HIS A 41 0.39 -5.14 -0.38
CA HIS A 41 0.26 -4.79 1.03
C HIS A 41 -0.59 -3.54 1.16
N ILE A 42 -1.65 -3.64 1.95
CA ILE A 42 -2.66 -2.62 2.18
C ILE A 42 -2.97 -2.54 3.69
N ALA A 43 -3.57 -1.43 4.12
CA ALA A 43 -4.30 -1.38 5.39
C ALA A 43 -5.77 -1.09 5.07
N ALA A 44 -6.68 -1.96 5.50
CA ALA A 44 -8.10 -1.84 5.21
C ALA A 44 -8.93 -1.92 6.49
N ARG A 45 -10.04 -1.17 6.51
CA ARG A 45 -11.04 -1.27 7.58
C ARG A 45 -11.85 -2.55 7.44
N ARG A 46 -12.43 -2.98 8.56
CA ARG A 46 -13.19 -4.24 8.64
C ARG A 46 -14.36 -4.30 7.66
N GLU A 47 -15.03 -3.18 7.45
CA GLU A 47 -16.20 -3.06 6.58
C GLU A 47 -15.82 -3.14 5.10
N PHE A 48 -14.62 -2.66 4.73
CA PHE A 48 -14.06 -2.88 3.39
C PHE A 48 -13.80 -4.37 3.16
N VAL A 49 -13.24 -5.06 4.16
CA VAL A 49 -13.06 -6.52 4.08
C VAL A 49 -14.41 -7.25 3.98
N ALA A 50 -15.43 -6.82 4.73
CA ALA A 50 -16.77 -7.39 4.62
C ALA A 50 -17.38 -7.17 3.23
N PHE A 51 -17.19 -5.98 2.64
CA PHE A 51 -17.58 -5.69 1.26
C PHE A 51 -16.86 -6.62 0.27
N MET A 52 -15.54 -6.76 0.37
CA MET A 52 -14.73 -7.62 -0.50
C MET A 52 -15.21 -9.08 -0.54
N LEU A 53 -15.72 -9.57 0.59
CA LEU A 53 -16.13 -10.96 0.75
C LEU A 53 -17.58 -11.22 0.32
N ASN A 54 -18.47 -10.23 0.44
CA ASN A 54 -19.91 -10.44 0.36
C ASN A 54 -20.60 -9.63 -0.76
N ASP A 55 -20.03 -8.52 -1.25
CA ASP A 55 -20.65 -7.75 -2.32
C ASP A 55 -20.52 -8.50 -3.65
N GLN A 56 -21.62 -8.63 -4.38
CA GLN A 56 -21.68 -9.40 -5.63
C GLN A 56 -20.72 -8.86 -6.70
N ARG A 57 -20.53 -7.53 -6.76
CA ARG A 57 -19.62 -6.89 -7.72
C ARG A 57 -18.17 -7.12 -7.33
N ALA A 58 -17.86 -7.08 -6.03
CA ALA A 58 -16.53 -7.43 -5.53
C ALA A 58 -16.17 -8.90 -5.82
N ILE A 59 -17.13 -9.80 -5.63
CA ILE A 59 -17.00 -11.22 -5.99
C ILE A 59 -16.76 -11.36 -7.49
N GLU A 60 -17.54 -10.67 -8.34
CA GLU A 60 -17.37 -10.76 -9.80
C GLU A 60 -15.97 -10.29 -10.26
N VAL A 61 -15.44 -9.20 -9.68
CA VAL A 61 -14.07 -8.73 -9.91
C VAL A 61 -13.04 -9.78 -9.47
N ARG A 62 -13.24 -10.39 -8.30
CA ARG A 62 -12.36 -11.46 -7.79
C ARG A 62 -12.36 -12.66 -8.75
N GLU A 63 -13.52 -13.09 -9.20
CA GLU A 63 -13.67 -14.22 -10.11
C GLU A 63 -13.02 -13.95 -11.47
N ALA A 64 -13.21 -12.75 -12.01
CA ALA A 64 -12.56 -12.30 -13.22
C ALA A 64 -11.02 -12.36 -13.10
N LEU A 65 -10.46 -11.87 -11.99
CA LEU A 65 -9.02 -11.92 -11.75
C LEU A 65 -8.52 -13.36 -11.54
N ARG A 66 -9.30 -14.19 -10.85
CA ARG A 66 -8.97 -15.59 -10.57
C ARG A 66 -8.78 -16.41 -11.85
N GLN A 67 -9.64 -16.21 -12.86
CA GLN A 67 -9.58 -16.93 -14.14
C GLN A 67 -8.23 -16.76 -14.86
N PHE A 68 -7.52 -15.65 -14.63
CA PHE A 68 -6.23 -15.37 -15.27
C PHE A 68 -5.05 -15.34 -14.29
N ALA A 69 -5.25 -15.83 -13.06
CA ALA A 69 -4.30 -15.70 -11.96
C ALA A 69 -2.89 -16.19 -12.32
N TYR A 70 -2.78 -17.28 -13.09
CA TYR A 70 -1.51 -17.88 -13.49
C TYR A 70 -0.58 -16.94 -14.29
N ARG A 71 -1.13 -15.95 -15.01
CA ARG A 71 -0.34 -15.09 -15.91
C ARG A 71 -0.44 -13.59 -15.62
N LYS A 72 -1.27 -13.18 -14.65
CA LYS A 72 -1.75 -11.79 -14.57
C LYS A 72 -1.68 -11.13 -13.19
N HIS A 73 -1.07 -11.75 -12.18
CA HIS A 73 -0.80 -11.12 -10.87
C HIS A 73 -2.05 -10.45 -10.25
N PRO A 74 -3.09 -11.23 -9.91
CA PRO A 74 -4.38 -10.69 -9.47
C PRO A 74 -4.28 -9.92 -8.14
N ASP A 75 -3.32 -10.28 -7.29
CA ASP A 75 -2.98 -9.61 -6.03
C ASP A 75 -2.47 -8.17 -6.21
N GLU A 76 -1.88 -7.88 -7.38
CA GLU A 76 -1.48 -6.52 -7.78
C GLU A 76 -2.60 -5.76 -8.50
N GLN A 77 -3.86 -6.24 -8.49
CA GLN A 77 -4.99 -5.57 -9.13
C GLN A 77 -6.26 -5.51 -8.27
N PHE A 78 -6.51 -6.51 -7.43
CA PHE A 78 -7.79 -6.68 -6.74
C PHE A 78 -8.12 -5.53 -5.79
N TYR A 79 -7.25 -5.26 -4.81
CA TYR A 79 -7.54 -4.27 -3.78
C TYR A 79 -7.69 -2.85 -4.34
N GLY A 80 -6.79 -2.46 -5.25
CA GLY A 80 -6.85 -1.15 -5.88
C GLY A 80 -8.11 -0.98 -6.72
N THR A 81 -8.52 -2.03 -7.43
CA THR A 81 -9.75 -1.99 -8.24
C THR A 81 -10.96 -1.76 -7.34
N LEU A 82 -11.08 -2.45 -6.21
CA LEU A 82 -12.20 -2.20 -5.29
C LEU A 82 -12.12 -0.83 -4.60
N ALA A 83 -10.91 -0.37 -4.24
CA ALA A 83 -10.72 0.87 -3.49
C ALA A 83 -10.83 2.16 -4.32
N TYR A 84 -10.73 2.09 -5.66
CA TYR A 84 -10.77 3.26 -6.55
C TYR A 84 -11.87 3.16 -7.62
N ASN A 85 -12.93 2.40 -7.35
CA ASN A 85 -14.20 2.47 -8.08
C ASN A 85 -15.29 2.90 -7.08
N PRO A 86 -15.41 4.20 -6.77
CA PRO A 86 -16.32 4.69 -5.74
C PRO A 86 -17.80 4.35 -6.02
N ASP A 87 -18.19 4.19 -7.28
CA ASP A 87 -19.54 3.74 -7.66
C ASP A 87 -19.88 2.34 -7.14
N MET A 88 -18.86 1.57 -6.72
CA MET A 88 -19.03 0.30 -6.03
C MET A 88 -19.43 0.46 -4.56
N GLY A 89 -19.36 1.65 -3.98
CA GLY A 89 -19.78 1.91 -2.60
C GLY A 89 -18.97 1.15 -1.54
N ALA A 90 -17.75 0.73 -1.86
CA ALA A 90 -16.90 0.02 -0.91
C ALA A 90 -16.53 0.97 0.26
N PRO A 91 -16.70 0.56 1.54
CA PRO A 91 -16.44 1.44 2.68
C PRO A 91 -15.01 2.00 2.72
N GLY A 92 -14.85 3.32 2.78
CA GLY A 92 -13.54 3.96 2.76
C GLY A 92 -12.83 3.90 1.40
N ALA A 93 -13.57 3.65 0.31
CA ALA A 93 -13.04 3.75 -1.05
C ALA A 93 -12.73 5.21 -1.40
N CYS A 94 -11.61 5.42 -2.08
CA CYS A 94 -11.15 6.73 -2.47
C CYS A 94 -11.96 7.23 -3.67
N LEU A 95 -12.39 8.49 -3.62
CA LEU A 95 -13.14 9.12 -4.71
C LEU A 95 -12.28 9.29 -5.97
N LYS A 96 -10.98 9.52 -5.79
CA LYS A 96 -10.03 9.78 -6.88
C LYS A 96 -8.68 9.11 -6.64
N ALA A 97 -8.10 8.59 -7.72
CA ALA A 97 -6.71 8.14 -7.73
C ALA A 97 -5.80 9.33 -8.06
N TYR A 98 -4.93 9.68 -7.11
CA TYR A 98 -3.84 10.64 -7.31
C TYR A 98 -2.54 9.89 -7.58
N GLU A 99 -1.75 10.38 -8.52
CA GLU A 99 -0.48 9.76 -8.92
C GLU A 99 0.68 10.76 -8.91
N TYR A 100 1.90 10.27 -8.70
CA TYR A 100 3.11 11.09 -8.54
C TYR A 100 3.36 12.14 -9.64
N ASP A 101 2.88 11.89 -10.86
CA ASP A 101 3.06 12.73 -12.05
C ASP A 101 1.84 13.63 -12.35
N ASP A 102 0.82 13.64 -11.49
CA ASP A 102 -0.29 14.58 -11.60
C ASP A 102 0.13 16.00 -11.22
N LYS A 103 -0.49 17.00 -11.86
CA LYS A 103 -0.31 18.41 -11.48
C LYS A 103 -0.84 18.65 -10.07
N ASN A 104 -0.10 19.42 -9.27
CA ASN A 104 -0.46 19.80 -7.89
C ASN A 104 -0.64 18.62 -6.93
N VAL A 105 0.02 17.48 -7.19
CA VAL A 105 0.06 16.34 -6.28
C VAL A 105 1.30 16.39 -5.39
N SER A 106 1.09 16.22 -4.09
CA SER A 106 2.17 16.08 -3.11
C SER A 106 2.43 14.61 -2.81
N ALA A 107 3.68 14.19 -3.00
CA ALA A 107 4.12 12.81 -2.79
C ALA A 107 3.82 12.28 -1.38
N ILE A 108 3.93 13.14 -0.34
CA ILE A 108 3.72 12.75 1.06
C ILE A 108 2.25 12.46 1.39
N ARG A 109 1.32 12.92 0.54
CA ARG A 109 -0.13 12.70 0.68
C ARG A 109 -0.61 11.46 -0.08
N LEU A 110 0.28 10.78 -0.82
CA LEU A 110 -0.06 9.56 -1.54
C LEU A 110 -0.11 8.36 -0.59
N PRO A 111 -0.92 7.33 -0.89
CA PRO A 111 -1.09 6.16 -0.03
C PRO A 111 0.15 5.26 0.11
N ASP A 112 1.31 5.64 -0.41
CA ASP A 112 2.55 4.86 -0.39
C ASP A 112 3.26 4.93 0.97
N ILE A 113 2.52 4.64 2.04
CA ILE A 113 2.99 4.62 3.43
C ILE A 113 2.81 3.24 4.09
N SER A 114 2.15 2.31 3.40
CA SER A 114 1.90 0.97 3.94
C SER A 114 3.18 0.19 4.19
N ARG A 115 4.21 0.38 3.35
CA ARG A 115 5.45 -0.41 3.41
C ARG A 115 6.60 0.26 2.69
N TYR A 116 7.67 0.53 3.44
CA TYR A 116 8.92 1.05 2.92
C TYR A 116 9.61 0.02 2.03
N LYS A 117 10.06 0.46 0.84
CA LYS A 117 10.81 -0.34 -0.14
C LYS A 117 11.76 0.55 -0.91
N LEU A 118 12.97 0.04 -1.15
CA LEU A 118 13.89 0.61 -2.12
C LEU A 118 13.94 -0.25 -3.37
N TRP A 119 13.44 0.31 -4.47
CA TRP A 119 13.48 -0.30 -5.80
C TRP A 119 14.69 0.19 -6.59
N TYR A 120 15.31 -0.71 -7.35
CA TYR A 120 16.24 -0.31 -8.40
C TYR A 120 15.57 0.71 -9.35
N PRO A 121 16.27 1.78 -9.79
CA PRO A 121 17.71 2.03 -9.66
C PRO A 121 18.13 2.87 -8.45
N ARG A 122 17.26 3.12 -7.46
CA ARG A 122 17.62 3.93 -6.28
C ARG A 122 18.76 3.28 -5.51
N PRO A 123 19.86 3.99 -5.17
CA PRO A 123 21.01 3.40 -4.49
C PRO A 123 20.64 2.52 -3.30
N CYS A 124 21.26 1.34 -3.23
CA CYS A 124 21.08 0.36 -2.18
C CYS A 124 22.48 0.02 -1.66
N PRO A 125 22.83 0.39 -0.42
CA PRO A 125 24.16 0.16 0.16
C PRO A 125 24.45 -1.33 0.45
N THR A 126 23.47 -2.21 0.20
CA THR A 126 23.56 -3.64 0.44
C THR A 126 23.48 -4.42 -0.89
N LYS A 127 22.41 -5.19 -1.16
CA LYS A 127 22.19 -5.93 -2.41
C LYS A 127 20.75 -5.84 -2.88
N TYR A 128 20.53 -5.98 -4.19
CA TYR A 128 19.19 -6.19 -4.74
C TYR A 128 18.91 -7.67 -4.94
N VAL A 129 17.68 -8.08 -4.63
CA VAL A 129 17.18 -9.40 -5.00
C VAL A 129 15.78 -9.23 -5.60
N ARG A 130 15.64 -9.55 -6.90
CA ARG A 130 14.44 -9.26 -7.71
C ARG A 130 14.09 -7.76 -7.71
N SER A 131 15.11 -6.92 -7.93
CA SER A 131 15.00 -5.46 -8.02
C SER A 131 14.58 -4.71 -6.74
N ILE A 132 14.50 -5.41 -5.60
CA ILE A 132 14.22 -4.82 -4.28
C ILE A 132 15.48 -4.92 -3.43
N CYS A 133 15.87 -3.82 -2.80
CA CYS A 133 16.98 -3.75 -1.86
C CYS A 133 16.72 -4.62 -0.62
N ILE A 134 17.74 -5.35 -0.16
CA ILE A 134 17.70 -6.05 1.12
C ILE A 134 18.11 -5.08 2.23
N LEU A 135 17.18 -4.71 3.09
CA LEU A 135 17.40 -3.80 4.20
C LEU A 135 18.32 -4.45 5.24
N GLY A 136 19.07 -3.61 5.93
CA GLY A 136 20.14 -3.97 6.88
C GLY A 136 20.51 -2.77 7.74
N SER A 137 21.55 -2.90 8.57
CA SER A 137 21.97 -1.90 9.55
C SER A 137 22.20 -0.49 8.96
N GLN A 138 22.65 -0.41 7.71
CA GLN A 138 22.88 0.84 6.98
C GLN A 138 21.61 1.67 6.72
N HIS A 139 20.43 1.05 6.82
CA HIS A 139 19.14 1.72 6.58
C HIS A 139 18.45 2.16 7.88
N LEU A 140 18.97 1.78 9.04
CA LEU A 140 18.34 2.03 10.34
C LEU A 140 17.96 3.50 10.57
N PRO A 141 18.81 4.51 10.27
CA PRO A 141 18.44 5.91 10.51
C PRO A 141 17.16 6.33 9.80
N GLU A 142 16.96 5.89 8.54
CA GLU A 142 15.75 6.18 7.76
C GLU A 142 14.55 5.36 8.24
N LEU A 143 14.75 4.07 8.55
CA LEU A 143 13.68 3.18 9.00
C LEU A 143 13.11 3.59 10.36
N ILE A 144 13.98 3.98 11.29
CA ILE A 144 13.63 4.43 12.64
C ILE A 144 12.82 5.72 12.57
N SER A 145 13.19 6.67 11.71
CA SER A 145 12.49 7.96 11.56
C SER A 145 11.29 7.92 10.59
N SER A 146 11.04 6.76 9.97
CA SER A 146 10.06 6.60 8.92
C SER A 146 8.60 6.68 9.41
N HIS A 147 7.71 7.20 8.57
CA HIS A 147 6.26 7.16 8.79
C HIS A 147 5.60 5.91 8.19
N TYR A 148 6.38 5.05 7.51
CA TYR A 148 5.85 3.83 6.93
C TYR A 148 5.45 2.84 8.02
N LEU A 149 4.38 2.07 7.79
CA LEU A 149 3.87 1.09 8.76
C LEU A 149 4.77 -0.15 8.88
N PHE A 150 5.35 -0.57 7.76
CA PHE A 150 6.21 -1.74 7.65
C PHE A 150 7.40 -1.45 6.75
N ALA A 151 8.39 -2.33 6.74
CA ALA A 151 9.53 -2.24 5.83
C ALA A 151 9.75 -3.57 5.11
N ASN A 152 10.22 -3.51 3.86
CA ASN A 152 10.50 -4.69 3.05
C ASN A 152 11.74 -4.48 2.16
N LYS A 153 12.66 -5.45 2.10
CA LYS A 153 12.69 -6.77 2.78
C LYS A 153 13.99 -6.95 3.55
N PHE A 154 13.92 -7.74 4.61
CA PHE A 154 15.08 -8.25 5.35
C PHE A 154 15.31 -9.71 4.97
N HIS A 155 16.55 -10.17 5.11
CA HIS A 155 16.92 -11.58 5.02
C HIS A 155 17.64 -11.94 6.33
N GLU A 156 17.25 -13.03 6.96
CA GLU A 156 17.79 -13.46 8.26
C GLU A 156 19.30 -13.71 8.24
N ASP A 157 19.86 -14.09 7.08
CA ASP A 157 21.26 -14.43 6.88
C ASP A 157 22.10 -13.24 6.34
N TYR A 158 21.53 -12.04 6.28
CA TYR A 158 22.16 -10.91 5.60
C TYR A 158 21.87 -9.57 6.29
N PHE A 159 22.87 -9.07 7.02
CA PHE A 159 22.74 -7.96 7.98
C PHE A 159 21.65 -8.20 9.05
N PRO A 160 21.64 -9.37 9.74
CA PRO A 160 20.65 -9.69 10.78
C PRO A 160 20.60 -8.63 11.88
N GLU A 161 21.73 -8.02 12.22
CA GLU A 161 21.80 -6.99 13.25
C GLU A 161 20.95 -5.75 12.89
N GLY A 162 20.71 -5.50 11.60
CA GLY A 162 19.79 -4.46 11.15
C GLY A 162 18.33 -4.75 11.49
N TYR A 163 17.93 -6.02 11.49
CA TYR A 163 16.61 -6.45 11.93
C TYR A 163 16.49 -6.34 13.45
N ASP A 164 17.46 -6.88 14.19
CA ASP A 164 17.48 -6.89 15.66
C ASP A 164 17.47 -5.48 16.24
N CYS A 165 18.29 -4.57 15.69
CA CYS A 165 18.31 -3.17 16.12
C CYS A 165 16.99 -2.44 15.82
N LEU A 166 16.32 -2.75 14.71
CA LEU A 166 15.02 -2.17 14.39
C LEU A 166 13.94 -2.69 15.35
N GLU A 167 13.95 -3.99 15.66
CA GLU A 167 13.06 -4.60 16.64
C GLU A 167 13.25 -3.96 18.02
N HIS A 168 14.50 -3.85 18.49
CA HIS A 168 14.82 -3.20 19.75
C HIS A 168 14.31 -1.75 19.79
N ALA A 169 14.58 -0.97 18.74
CA ALA A 169 14.11 0.42 18.65
C ALA A 169 12.57 0.53 18.63
N ILE A 170 11.85 -0.45 18.07
CA ILE A 170 10.39 -0.51 18.11
C ILE A 170 9.91 -0.87 19.52
N ALA A 171 10.53 -1.87 20.16
CA ALA A 171 10.20 -2.29 21.52
C ALA A 171 10.38 -1.14 22.52
N ASP A 172 11.49 -0.41 22.45
CA ASP A 172 11.75 0.75 23.32
C ASP A 172 10.65 1.81 23.20
N ARG A 173 10.12 2.05 21.99
CA ARG A 173 9.01 3.00 21.76
C ARG A 173 7.70 2.55 22.37
N THR A 174 7.49 1.25 22.58
CA THR A 174 6.28 0.78 23.26
C THR A 174 6.24 1.22 24.72
N TYR A 175 7.42 1.40 25.33
CA TYR A 175 7.57 1.88 26.71
C TYR A 175 7.74 3.41 26.78
N ALA A 176 8.59 3.98 25.92
CA ALA A 176 8.96 5.39 25.96
C ALA A 176 7.99 6.33 25.19
N GLY A 177 7.12 5.76 24.35
CA GLY A 177 6.28 6.51 23.43
C GLY A 177 6.88 6.65 22.02
N PRO A 178 6.19 7.36 21.11
CA PRO A 178 6.63 7.47 19.72
C PRO A 178 7.98 8.17 19.60
N ALA A 179 8.70 7.89 18.51
CA ALA A 179 9.99 8.52 18.23
C ALA A 179 9.88 10.06 18.18
N PRO A 180 10.92 10.79 18.61
CA PRO A 180 10.97 12.24 18.42
C PRO A 180 10.72 12.62 16.96
N GLY A 181 9.80 13.55 16.73
CA GLY A 181 9.41 13.99 15.39
C GLY A 181 8.38 13.10 14.67
N PHE A 182 7.84 12.06 15.31
CA PHE A 182 6.71 11.33 14.76
C PHE A 182 5.47 12.22 14.69
N ASP A 183 5.04 12.54 13.47
CA ASP A 183 3.82 13.30 13.22
C ASP A 183 2.70 12.39 12.68
N PRO A 184 1.66 12.07 13.49
CA PRO A 184 0.55 11.25 13.03
C PRO A 184 -0.36 11.99 12.03
N SER A 185 -0.22 13.32 11.86
CA SER A 185 -1.01 14.10 10.91
C SER A 185 -0.80 13.65 9.46
N ILE A 186 0.34 13.03 9.15
CA ILE A 186 0.63 12.48 7.82
C ILE A 186 -0.44 11.48 7.36
N PHE A 187 -1.01 10.71 8.29
CA PHE A 187 -2.10 9.77 8.00
C PHE A 187 -3.42 10.50 7.71
N ALA A 188 -3.72 11.57 8.44
CA ALA A 188 -4.90 12.40 8.18
C ALA A 188 -4.79 13.18 6.86
N ASN A 189 -3.56 13.53 6.48
CA ASN A 189 -3.28 14.35 5.32
C ASN A 189 -3.19 13.55 4.01
N LEU A 190 -3.29 12.22 4.03
CA LEU A 190 -3.41 11.45 2.79
C LEU A 190 -4.63 11.92 2.00
N TYR A 191 -4.52 11.97 0.66
CA TYR A 191 -5.66 12.37 -0.19
C TYR A 191 -6.91 11.55 0.10
N CYS A 192 -6.76 10.22 0.24
CA CYS A 192 -7.90 9.35 0.52
C CYS A 192 -8.48 9.53 1.93
N SER A 193 -7.69 10.00 2.90
CA SER A 193 -8.21 10.28 4.25
C SER A 193 -9.21 11.44 4.27
N SER A 194 -9.12 12.37 3.31
CA SER A 194 -10.08 13.46 3.13
C SER A 194 -11.08 13.24 1.99
N GLU A 195 -10.77 12.36 1.03
CA GLU A 195 -11.53 12.18 -0.21
C GLU A 195 -11.93 10.70 -0.41
N HIS A 196 -12.76 10.19 0.49
CA HIS A 196 -13.32 8.84 0.45
C HIS A 196 -14.84 8.84 0.68
N ILE A 197 -15.47 7.69 0.43
CA ILE A 197 -16.88 7.39 0.77
C ILE A 197 -17.00 7.02 2.24
#